data_AF-A0A310SY55-F1
#
_entry.id   AF-A0A310SY55-F1
#
_cell.length_a   1.000
_cell.length_b   1.000
_cell.length_c   1.000
_cell.angle_alpha   90.00
_cell.angle_beta   90.00
_cell.angle_gamma   90.00
#
_symmetry.space_group_name_H-M   'P 1'
#
loop_
_entity.id
_entity.type
_entity.pdbx_description
1 polymer ?
#
loop_
_entity_poly.entity_id
_entity_poly.type
_entity_poly.pdbx_seq_one_letter_code
_entity_poly.pdbx_strand_id
1 'polypeptide(L)'
;MLHIVPPVNLPKIVCLFFKSGVEPRVNCVKDMTTLSGIMVSDWTYYSEMTIRDFFLNPSVTVLTVYYLYNKLSVSLSFPLVPVTEITYFVREPQEILRADTFKDRVLFGTMNDEVESHVLSMVQNVLAPIFLKIETWPDSILFPSLA
;
A
#
# COMPACT_ATOMS: atom_id res chain seq x y z
N MET A 1 -28.10 9.81 10.65
CA MET A 1 -27.24 10.39 9.60
C MET A 1 -25.80 10.03 9.98
N LEU A 2 -25.29 8.93 9.44
CA LEU A 2 -23.98 8.39 9.82
C LEU A 2 -22.89 9.19 9.10
N HIS A 3 -22.10 9.95 9.87
CA HIS A 3 -20.82 10.48 9.42
C HIS A 3 -19.77 9.39 9.60
N ILE A 4 -19.35 8.80 8.48
CA ILE A 4 -18.18 7.93 8.43
C ILE A 4 -16.97 8.80 8.80
N VAL A 5 -16.35 8.53 9.95
CA VAL A 5 -15.07 9.16 10.31
C VAL A 5 -13.99 8.50 9.45
N PRO A 6 -13.19 9.28 8.70
CA PRO A 6 -12.22 8.73 7.77
C PRO A 6 -11.09 7.99 8.49
N PRO A 7 -10.44 7.01 7.83
CA PRO A 7 -9.36 6.23 8.42
C PRO A 7 -8.21 7.12 8.88
N VAL A 8 -7.64 6.73 10.03
CA VAL A 8 -6.53 7.37 10.73
C VAL A 8 -5.39 7.70 9.76
N ASN A 9 -5.03 8.99 9.67
CA ASN A 9 -3.88 9.47 8.89
C ASN A 9 -2.59 8.85 9.44
N LEU A 10 -2.06 7.82 8.76
CA LEU A 10 -0.64 7.51 8.79
C LEU A 10 0.15 8.73 8.27
N PRO A 11 1.36 9.00 8.79
CA PRO A 11 2.08 10.23 8.51
C PRO A 11 2.34 10.39 7.01
N LYS A 12 1.64 11.36 6.42
CA LYS A 12 1.75 11.86 5.05
C LYS A 12 3.11 12.51 4.83
N ILE A 13 4.16 11.71 4.71
CA ILE A 13 5.50 12.19 4.36
C ILE A 13 5.73 11.91 2.87
N VAL A 14 5.69 13.02 2.12
CA VAL A 14 6.31 13.24 0.81
C VAL A 14 5.58 12.61 -0.40
N CYS A 15 4.76 13.41 -1.07
CA CYS A 15 4.96 13.69 -2.50
C CYS A 15 3.92 14.76 -2.88
N LEU A 16 4.31 16.02 -2.74
CA LEU A 16 3.56 17.14 -3.29
C LEU A 16 3.92 17.26 -4.77
N PHE A 17 2.91 17.61 -5.58
CA PHE A 17 2.89 17.83 -7.03
C PHE A 17 2.43 16.65 -7.89
N PHE A 18 1.18 16.76 -8.37
CA PHE A 18 0.75 16.06 -9.58
C PHE A 18 -0.09 16.94 -10.50
N LYS A 19 0.23 16.86 -11.80
CA LYS A 19 -0.63 17.23 -12.93
C LYS A 19 -1.44 16.00 -13.37
N SER A 20 -2.60 16.23 -13.99
CA SER A 20 -3.48 15.19 -14.52
C SER A 20 -2.84 14.44 -15.70
N GLY A 21 -2.69 13.11 -15.59
CA GLY A 21 -2.17 12.23 -16.65
C GLY A 21 -1.97 10.78 -16.16
N VAL A 22 -1.63 9.86 -17.06
CA VAL A 22 -1.32 8.45 -16.73
C VAL A 22 0.14 8.28 -16.32
N GLU A 23 1.06 8.98 -17.00
CA GLU A 23 2.49 9.03 -16.65
C GLU A 23 2.76 9.49 -15.21
N PRO A 24 2.07 10.55 -14.72
CA PRO A 24 2.22 10.93 -13.32
C PRO A 24 1.84 9.82 -12.32
N ARG A 25 0.90 8.92 -12.66
CA ARG A 25 0.51 7.81 -11.76
C ARG A 25 1.60 6.76 -11.61
N VAL A 26 2.33 6.48 -12.71
CA VAL A 26 3.47 5.55 -12.69
C VAL A 26 4.58 6.11 -11.81
N ASN A 27 4.90 7.39 -11.97
CA ASN A 27 5.93 8.03 -11.14
C ASN A 27 5.55 8.01 -9.66
N CYS A 28 4.26 8.17 -9.31
CA CYS A 28 3.82 8.06 -7.92
C CYS A 28 4.18 6.70 -7.29
N VAL A 29 3.97 5.60 -8.03
CA VAL A 29 4.35 4.27 -7.54
C VAL A 29 5.87 4.15 -7.38
N LYS A 30 6.64 4.67 -8.35
CA LYS A 30 8.11 4.67 -8.28
C LYS A 30 8.62 5.46 -7.08
N ASP A 31 8.08 6.66 -6.85
CA ASP A 31 8.46 7.54 -5.74
C ASP A 31 8.08 6.95 -4.37
N MET A 32 6.99 6.18 -4.31
CA MET A 32 6.54 5.50 -3.09
C MET A 32 7.20 4.15 -2.85
N THR A 33 7.95 3.63 -3.83
CA THR A 33 8.67 2.36 -3.68
C THR A 33 9.95 2.60 -2.90
N THR A 34 10.06 1.98 -1.72
CA THR A 34 11.20 2.16 -0.81
C THR A 34 12.10 0.93 -0.74
N LEU A 35 12.09 0.08 -1.76
CA LEU A 35 12.94 -1.10 -1.83
C LEU A 35 14.41 -0.71 -1.71
N SER A 36 15.13 -1.47 -0.90
CA SER A 36 16.55 -1.29 -0.65
C SER A 36 17.35 -1.51 -1.93
N GLY A 37 18.18 -0.52 -2.28
CA GLY A 37 19.08 -0.60 -3.44
C GLY A 37 18.41 -0.38 -4.81
N ILE A 38 17.15 0.08 -4.85
CA ILE A 38 16.47 0.35 -6.11
C ILE A 38 17.11 1.51 -6.89
N MET A 39 17.38 1.28 -8.17
CA MET A 39 17.93 2.27 -9.09
C MET A 39 16.89 2.70 -10.13
N VAL A 40 17.02 3.93 -10.64
CA VAL A 40 16.13 4.44 -11.72
C VAL A 40 16.19 3.53 -12.95
N SER A 41 17.34 2.92 -13.23
CA SER A 41 17.56 2.00 -14.35
C SER A 41 16.87 0.64 -14.20
N ASP A 42 16.42 0.27 -13.00
CA ASP A 42 15.78 -1.02 -12.77
C ASP A 42 14.34 -1.06 -13.27
N TRP A 43 13.72 0.11 -13.41
CA TRP A 43 12.39 0.27 -13.97
C TRP A 43 12.41 0.06 -15.48
N THR A 44 11.83 -1.06 -15.92
CA THR A 44 11.70 -1.41 -17.33
C THR A 44 10.37 -0.96 -17.92
N TYR A 45 10.26 -0.90 -19.25
CA TYR A 45 8.98 -0.67 -19.93
C TYR A 45 7.86 -1.61 -19.44
N TYR A 46 8.18 -2.89 -19.23
CA TYR A 46 7.23 -3.87 -18.70
C TYR A 46 6.76 -3.53 -17.29
N SER A 47 7.67 -3.10 -16.42
CA SER A 47 7.29 -2.67 -15.07
C SER A 47 6.28 -1.50 -15.11
N GLU A 48 6.51 -0.52 -15.98
CA GLU A 48 5.58 0.60 -16.13
C GLU A 48 4.25 0.19 -16.76
N MET A 49 4.26 -0.73 -17.72
CA MET A 49 3.02 -1.29 -18.30
C MET A 49 2.18 -1.98 -17.22
N THR A 50 2.79 -2.79 -16.37
CA THR A 50 2.09 -3.43 -15.25
C THR A 50 1.51 -2.40 -14.29
N ILE A 51 2.28 -1.34 -13.95
CA ILE A 51 1.76 -0.25 -13.11
C ILE A 51 0.57 0.42 -13.79
N ARG A 52 0.66 0.73 -15.09
CA ARG A 52 -0.46 1.33 -15.83
C ARG A 52 -1.69 0.43 -15.80
N ASP A 53 -1.55 -0.89 -15.95
CA ASP A 53 -2.67 -1.83 -15.89
C ASP A 53 -3.36 -1.81 -14.51
N PHE A 54 -2.60 -1.73 -13.42
CA PHE A 54 -3.18 -1.54 -12.08
C PHE A 54 -4.10 -0.32 -12.00
N PHE A 55 -3.74 0.80 -12.62
CA PHE A 55 -4.60 1.99 -12.64
C PHE A 55 -5.79 1.88 -13.60
N LEU A 56 -5.68 1.09 -14.67
CA LEU A 56 -6.69 0.99 -15.73
C LEU A 56 -7.73 -0.10 -15.46
N ASN A 57 -7.33 -1.21 -14.84
CA ASN A 57 -8.19 -2.36 -14.61
C ASN A 57 -8.69 -2.43 -13.16
N PRO A 58 -9.90 -1.93 -12.85
CA PRO A 58 -10.44 -1.87 -11.48
C PRO A 58 -10.65 -3.23 -10.81
N SER A 59 -10.56 -4.33 -11.57
CA SER A 59 -10.64 -5.70 -11.03
C SER A 59 -9.35 -6.12 -10.32
N VAL A 60 -8.22 -5.45 -10.63
CA VAL A 60 -6.93 -5.74 -10.02
C VAL A 60 -6.83 -4.99 -8.70
N THR A 61 -6.77 -5.69 -7.57
CA THR A 61 -6.75 -5.06 -6.25
C THR A 61 -5.35 -4.88 -5.67
N VAL A 62 -4.35 -5.55 -6.24
CA VAL A 62 -2.99 -5.61 -5.70
C VAL A 62 -1.98 -5.26 -6.79
N LEU A 63 -0.96 -4.51 -6.40
CA LEU A 63 0.27 -4.30 -7.15
C LEU A 63 1.44 -4.52 -6.19
N THR A 64 2.42 -5.32 -6.59
CA THR A 64 3.62 -5.58 -5.81
C THR A 64 4.86 -5.26 -6.62
N VAL A 65 5.89 -4.78 -5.92
CA VAL A 65 7.22 -4.48 -6.45
C VAL A 65 8.23 -5.19 -5.55
N TYR A 66 9.11 -6.01 -6.13
CA TYR A 66 10.09 -6.80 -5.40
C TYR A 66 11.26 -7.19 -6.32
N TYR A 67 12.39 -7.59 -5.73
CA TYR A 67 13.46 -8.23 -6.50
C TYR A 67 13.26 -9.74 -6.57
N LEU A 68 13.39 -10.29 -7.77
CA LEU A 68 13.47 -11.74 -8.00
C LEU A 68 14.70 -12.02 -8.85
N TYR A 69 15.62 -12.85 -8.33
CA TYR A 69 16.91 -13.14 -8.98
C TYR A 69 17.67 -11.87 -9.41
N ASN A 70 17.74 -10.88 -8.51
CA ASN A 70 18.42 -9.61 -8.74
C ASN A 70 17.81 -8.75 -9.88
N LYS A 71 16.54 -9.00 -10.23
CA LYS A 71 15.79 -8.23 -11.21
C LYS A 71 14.52 -7.65 -10.58
N LEU A 72 14.28 -6.36 -10.79
CA LEU A 72 13.06 -5.70 -10.36
C LEU A 72 11.86 -6.31 -11.08
N SER A 73 10.93 -6.82 -10.28
CA SER A 73 9.69 -7.44 -10.72
C SER A 73 8.51 -6.63 -10.23
N VAL A 74 7.57 -6.36 -11.13
CA VAL A 74 6.30 -5.72 -10.80
C VAL A 74 5.17 -6.67 -11.19
N SER A 75 4.32 -7.00 -10.23
CA SER A 75 3.24 -7.98 -10.40
C SER A 75 1.90 -7.45 -9.91
N LEU A 76 0.81 -7.97 -10.48
CA LEU A 76 -0.57 -7.67 -10.08
C LEU A 76 -1.12 -8.64 -9.01
N SER A 77 -0.20 -9.36 -8.35
CA SER A 77 -0.47 -10.31 -7.28
C SER A 77 0.72 -10.34 -6.31
N PHE A 78 0.56 -11.01 -5.18
CA PHE A 78 1.70 -11.36 -4.33
C PHE A 78 2.59 -12.42 -5.02
N PRO A 79 3.91 -12.41 -4.75
CA PRO A 79 4.82 -13.43 -5.26
C PRO A 79 4.47 -14.79 -4.68
N LEU A 80 4.61 -15.84 -5.49
CA LEU A 80 4.39 -17.24 -5.07
C LEU A 80 5.64 -17.85 -4.41
N VAL A 81 6.76 -17.13 -4.45
CA VAL A 81 8.04 -17.52 -3.88
C VAL A 81 8.44 -16.52 -2.80
N PRO A 82 9.21 -16.95 -1.79
CA PRO A 82 9.75 -16.02 -0.78
C PRO A 82 10.61 -14.95 -1.43
N VAL A 83 10.45 -13.70 -0.98
CA VAL A 83 11.25 -12.55 -1.40
C VAL A 83 11.77 -11.82 -0.16
N THR A 84 12.98 -11.29 -0.23
CA THR A 84 13.63 -10.59 0.89
C THR A 84 12.94 -9.28 1.23
N GLU A 85 12.38 -8.60 0.23
CA GLU A 85 11.69 -7.34 0.42
C GLU A 85 10.62 -7.14 -0.65
N ILE A 86 9.49 -6.58 -0.25
CA ILE A 86 8.35 -6.30 -1.11
C ILE A 86 7.71 -4.97 -0.72
N THR A 87 7.52 -4.10 -1.72
CA THR A 87 6.58 -2.98 -1.60
C THR A 87 5.26 -3.40 -2.21
N TYR A 88 4.16 -3.20 -1.50
CA TYR A 88 2.81 -3.54 -1.95
C TYR A 88 1.91 -2.31 -1.98
N PHE A 89 0.93 -2.35 -2.88
CA PHE A 89 -0.15 -1.38 -3.03
C PHE A 89 -1.45 -2.18 -3.16
N VAL A 90 -2.40 -1.95 -2.26
CA VAL A 90 -3.67 -2.64 -2.17
C VAL A 90 -4.80 -1.62 -2.19
N ARG A 91 -5.79 -1.84 -3.05
CA ARG A 91 -7.01 -1.03 -3.11
C ARG A 91 -8.25 -1.87 -2.86
N GLU A 92 -9.35 -1.21 -2.55
CA GLU A 92 -10.66 -1.83 -2.52
C GLU A 92 -11.08 -2.35 -3.92
N PRO A 93 -11.80 -3.47 -4.00
CA PRO A 93 -12.33 -3.98 -5.27
C PRO A 93 -13.17 -2.94 -6.00
N GLN A 94 -12.97 -2.83 -7.32
CA GLN A 94 -13.67 -1.88 -8.19
C GLN A 94 -13.39 -0.39 -7.93
N GLU A 95 -12.47 -0.05 -7.02
CA GLU A 95 -12.12 1.35 -6.74
C GLU A 95 -11.39 1.98 -7.94
N ILE A 96 -11.97 3.08 -8.45
CA ILE A 96 -11.40 3.84 -9.56
C ILE A 96 -10.34 4.80 -9.02
N LEU A 97 -9.07 4.42 -9.19
CA LEU A 97 -7.94 5.24 -8.78
C LEU A 97 -7.76 6.43 -9.72
N ARG A 98 -7.95 7.64 -9.18
CA ARG A 98 -7.61 8.90 -9.86
C ARG A 98 -6.23 9.36 -9.38
N ALA A 99 -5.54 10.15 -10.21
CA ALA A 99 -4.16 10.55 -9.92
C ALA A 99 -4.06 11.43 -8.65
N ASP A 100 -5.10 12.20 -8.38
CA ASP A 100 -5.26 13.10 -7.24
C ASP A 100 -5.69 12.38 -5.94
N THR A 101 -6.40 11.25 -6.04
CA THR A 101 -6.93 10.53 -4.88
C THR A 101 -6.21 9.22 -4.56
N PHE A 102 -5.30 8.78 -5.42
CA PHE A 102 -4.59 7.50 -5.30
C PHE A 102 -4.09 7.20 -3.88
N LYS A 103 -3.41 8.17 -3.27
CA LYS A 103 -2.77 8.01 -1.95
C LYS A 103 -3.77 7.83 -0.80
N ASP A 104 -4.96 8.38 -0.94
CA ASP A 104 -6.00 8.28 0.08
C ASP A 104 -6.83 6.99 -0.09
N ARG A 105 -6.68 6.29 -1.22
CA ARG A 105 -7.50 5.13 -1.62
C ARG A 105 -6.72 3.83 -1.73
N VAL A 106 -5.41 3.86 -1.47
CA VAL A 106 -4.53 2.71 -1.56
C VAL A 106 -3.78 2.54 -0.26
N LEU A 107 -3.93 1.35 0.33
CA LEU A 107 -3.05 0.86 1.39
C LEU A 107 -1.72 0.48 0.76
N PHE A 108 -0.62 1.04 1.24
CA PHE A 108 0.70 0.70 0.75
C PHE A 108 1.69 0.51 1.89
N GLY A 109 2.74 -0.25 1.63
CA GLY A 109 3.80 -0.47 2.60
C GLY A 109 4.91 -1.32 2.03
N THR A 110 6.01 -1.39 2.79
CA THR A 110 7.15 -2.26 2.50
C THR A 110 7.31 -3.28 3.62
N MET A 111 7.58 -4.52 3.25
CA MET A 111 7.77 -5.64 4.17
C MET A 111 9.03 -6.41 3.77
N ASN A 112 9.81 -6.87 4.75
CA ASN A 112 10.96 -7.74 4.52
C ASN A 112 10.60 -9.22 4.72
N ASP A 113 11.60 -10.11 4.63
CA ASP A 113 11.46 -11.54 4.87
C ASP A 113 11.24 -11.92 6.34
N GLU A 114 11.51 -11.01 7.28
CA GLU A 114 11.21 -11.17 8.70
C GLU A 114 9.76 -10.78 9.04
N VAL A 115 8.80 -11.40 8.36
CA VAL A 115 7.36 -11.09 8.48
C VAL A 115 6.88 -11.09 9.94
N GLU A 116 7.28 -12.09 10.72
CA GLU A 116 6.86 -12.23 12.12
C GLU A 116 7.36 -11.07 12.99
N SER A 117 8.63 -10.69 12.81
CA SER A 117 9.26 -9.57 13.51
C SER A 117 8.60 -8.25 13.12
N HIS A 118 8.32 -8.05 11.83
CA HIS A 118 7.61 -6.88 11.31
C HIS A 118 6.20 -6.76 11.87
N VAL A 119 5.42 -7.84 11.88
CA VAL A 119 4.06 -7.85 12.45
C VAL A 119 4.10 -7.55 13.95
N LEU A 120 4.99 -8.20 14.70
CA LEU A 120 5.12 -7.96 16.13
C LEU A 120 5.50 -6.51 16.43
N SER A 121 6.48 -5.97 15.71
CA SER A 121 6.91 -4.58 15.83
C SER A 121 5.79 -3.60 15.48
N MET A 122 5.02 -3.86 14.43
CA MET A 122 3.88 -3.03 14.05
C MET A 122 2.80 -3.03 15.14
N VAL A 123 2.47 -4.20 15.69
CA VAL A 123 1.50 -4.31 16.77
C VAL A 123 1.99 -3.58 18.01
N GLN A 124 3.24 -3.80 18.44
CA GLN A 124 3.79 -3.24 19.67
C GLN A 124 4.04 -1.73 19.59
N ASN A 125 4.60 -1.25 18.49
CA ASN A 125 5.11 0.12 18.39
C ASN A 125 4.11 1.09 17.75
N VAL A 126 3.18 0.60 16.94
CA VAL A 126 2.21 1.45 16.22
C VAL A 126 0.80 1.20 16.73
N LEU A 127 0.30 -0.04 16.66
CA LEU A 127 -1.11 -0.32 16.91
C LEU A 127 -1.47 -0.27 18.39
N ALA A 128 -0.68 -0.89 19.28
CA ALA A 128 -0.96 -0.95 20.70
C ALA A 128 -1.04 0.45 21.36
N PRO A 129 -0.11 1.40 21.12
CA PRO A 129 -0.22 2.76 21.65
C PRO A 129 -1.46 3.52 21.15
N ILE A 130 -1.93 3.22 19.93
CA ILE A 130 -3.16 3.81 19.38
C ILE A 130 -4.37 3.19 20.07
N PHE A 131 -4.47 1.85 20.07
CA PHE A 131 -5.62 1.14 20.62
C PHE A 131 -5.83 1.39 22.11
N LEU A 132 -4.75 1.47 22.89
CA LEU A 132 -4.83 1.77 24.33
C LEU A 132 -5.29 3.20 24.64
N LYS A 133 -5.24 4.12 23.65
CA LYS A 133 -5.71 5.51 23.79
C LYS A 133 -7.11 5.73 23.23
N ILE A 134 -7.69 4.75 22.54
CA ILE A 134 -9.05 4.88 22.01
C ILE A 134 -10.03 4.57 23.14
N GLU A 135 -10.77 5.59 23.56
CA GLU A 135 -11.84 5.47 24.56
C GLU A 135 -13.22 5.27 23.92
N THR A 136 -13.32 5.45 22.60
CA THR A 136 -14.58 5.46 21.84
C THR A 136 -14.74 4.22 20.96
N TRP A 137 -14.47 3.04 21.52
CA TRP A 137 -14.77 1.80 20.82
C TRP A 137 -16.28 1.59 20.71
N PRO A 138 -16.82 1.12 19.57
CA PRO A 138 -18.23 0.76 19.46
C PRO A 138 -18.61 -0.33 20.48
N ASP A 139 -19.82 -0.24 21.05
CA ASP A 139 -20.33 -1.22 22.01
C ASP A 139 -20.34 -2.65 21.45
N SER A 140 -20.50 -2.83 20.13
CA SER A 140 -20.43 -4.15 19.48
C SER A 140 -19.05 -4.80 19.56
N ILE A 141 -17.99 -4.00 19.71
CA ILE A 141 -16.61 -4.49 19.88
C ILE A 141 -16.32 -4.75 21.37
N LEU A 142 -16.83 -3.88 22.27
CA LEU A 142 -16.63 -4.00 23.72
C LEU A 142 -17.49 -5.10 24.36
N PHE A 143 -18.70 -5.30 23.85
CA PHE A 143 -19.69 -6.26 24.37
C PHE A 143 -20.21 -7.17 23.24
N PRO A 144 -19.40 -8.12 22.75
CA PRO A 144 -19.77 -8.97 21.62
C PRO A 144 -21.00 -9.85 21.89
N SER A 145 -21.34 -10.09 23.16
CA SER A 145 -22.47 -10.93 23.58
C SER A 145 -23.83 -10.22 23.52
N LEU A 146 -23.87 -8.92 23.20
CA LEU A 146 -25.08 -8.13 23.07
C LEU A 146 -25.40 -7.75 21.61
N ALA A 147 -24.58 -8.21 20.66
CA ALA A 147 -24.73 -7.99 19.22
C ALA A 147 -25.32 -9.21 18.50
#